data_AF-A0A672P6K1-F1
#
_entry.id   AF-A0A672P6K1-F1
#
_cell.length_a   1.000
_cell.length_b   1.000
_cell.length_c   1.000
_cell.angle_alpha   90.00
_cell.angle_beta   90.00
_cell.angle_gamma   90.00
#
_symmetry.space_group_name_H-M   'P 1'
#
loop_
_entity.id
_entity.type
_entity.pdbx_description
1 polymer ?
#
loop_
_entity_poly.entity_id
_entity_poly.type
_entity_poly.pdbx_seq_one_letter_code
_entity_poly.pdbx_strand_id
1 'polypeptide(L)'
;PEGRLARLMENSELMILQKAHDEFNSKNYKRAEELYTQLIESCTKSRDCSAHDLAIAYNNRGQVKYLRVDFYEAMDDYTSAIQINSQFEVPLYNRGLIRYRLGRYRVEPLHGEMCEKFLPLNTAG
;
A
#
# COMPACT_ATOMS: atom_id res chain seq x y z
N PRO A 1 -25.04 22.59 9.96
CA PRO A 1 -23.65 22.99 10.33
C PRO A 1 -22.60 21.90 10.05
N GLU A 2 -22.97 20.62 10.19
CA GLU A 2 -22.06 19.48 9.99
C GLU A 2 -21.59 19.29 8.53
N GLY A 3 -22.47 19.51 7.54
CA GLY A 3 -22.13 19.29 6.13
C GLY A 3 -21.09 20.23 5.51
N ARG A 4 -20.76 21.37 6.14
CA ARG A 4 -19.72 22.29 5.63
C ARG A 4 -18.32 21.87 6.10
N LEU A 5 -18.21 21.32 7.32
CA LEU A 5 -16.96 20.80 7.85
C LEU A 5 -16.55 19.50 7.15
N ALA A 6 -17.51 18.59 6.93
CA ALA A 6 -17.28 17.36 6.17
C ALA A 6 -16.71 17.65 4.76
N ARG A 7 -17.31 18.60 4.00
CA ARG A 7 -16.80 18.99 2.67
C ARG A 7 -15.41 19.64 2.70
N LEU A 8 -15.08 20.39 3.75
CA LEU A 8 -13.75 21.00 3.88
C LEU A 8 -12.68 19.94 4.20
N MET A 9 -13.03 18.94 5.01
CA MET A 9 -12.16 17.81 5.31
C MET A 9 -11.98 16.89 4.09
N GLU A 10 -13.05 16.58 3.38
CA GLU A 10 -13.03 15.81 2.12
C GLU A 10 -12.13 16.47 1.07
N ASN A 11 -12.23 17.80 0.92
CA ASN A 11 -11.33 18.57 0.05
C ASN A 11 -9.87 18.52 0.51
N SER A 12 -9.60 18.38 1.81
CA SER A 12 -8.23 18.30 2.33
C SER A 12 -7.59 16.93 2.09
N GLU A 13 -8.37 15.85 2.19
CA GLU A 13 -7.91 14.48 2.01
C GLU A 13 -7.64 14.17 0.53
N LEU A 14 -8.51 14.67 -0.37
CA LEU A 14 -8.26 14.61 -1.81
C LEU A 14 -6.95 15.31 -2.20
N MET A 15 -6.62 16.42 -1.53
CA MET A 15 -5.36 17.13 -1.76
C MET A 15 -4.13 16.36 -1.25
N ILE A 16 -4.26 15.63 -0.14
CA ILE A 16 -3.20 14.75 0.36
C ILE A 16 -2.98 13.60 -0.62
N LEU A 17 -4.06 13.00 -1.12
CA LEU A 17 -3.99 11.92 -2.10
C LEU A 17 -3.31 12.38 -3.40
N GLN A 18 -3.69 13.55 -3.93
CA GLN A 18 -3.07 14.10 -5.13
C GLN A 18 -1.57 14.33 -4.94
N LYS A 19 -1.16 14.95 -3.82
CA LYS A 19 0.26 15.15 -3.51
C LYS A 19 1.02 13.84 -3.38
N ALA A 20 0.41 12.82 -2.77
CA ALA A 20 1.02 11.50 -2.67
C ALA A 20 1.27 10.88 -4.05
N HIS A 21 0.32 11.04 -4.99
CA HIS A 21 0.51 10.62 -6.39
C HIS A 21 1.63 11.39 -7.09
N ASP A 22 1.69 12.71 -6.90
CA ASP A 22 2.73 13.54 -7.52
C ASP A 22 4.13 13.15 -7.05
N GLU A 23 4.29 12.91 -5.74
CA GLU A 23 5.55 12.43 -5.16
C GLU A 23 5.89 11.02 -5.62
N PHE A 24 4.89 10.14 -5.74
CA PHE A 24 5.07 8.78 -6.27
C PHE A 24 5.55 8.81 -7.73
N ASN A 25 4.91 9.63 -8.58
CA ASN A 25 5.28 9.81 -9.98
C ASN A 25 6.67 10.42 -10.13
N SER A 26 7.05 11.29 -9.19
CA SER A 26 8.39 11.87 -9.08
C SER A 26 9.43 10.90 -8.50
N LYS A 27 9.04 9.65 -8.22
CA LYS A 27 9.85 8.59 -7.60
C LYS A 27 10.37 8.94 -6.20
N ASN A 28 9.76 9.94 -5.56
CA ASN A 28 10.04 10.29 -4.17
C ASN A 28 9.22 9.39 -3.23
N TYR A 29 9.56 8.09 -3.25
CA TYR A 29 8.76 7.06 -2.60
C TYR A 29 8.64 7.25 -1.09
N LYS A 30 9.70 7.75 -0.44
CA LYS A 30 9.67 8.07 0.99
C LYS A 30 8.57 9.09 1.29
N ARG A 31 8.52 10.18 0.53
CA ARG A 31 7.51 11.22 0.73
C ARG A 31 6.11 10.74 0.39
N ALA A 32 5.98 9.94 -0.67
CA ALA A 32 4.72 9.32 -1.04
C ALA A 32 4.18 8.41 0.08
N GLU A 33 5.02 7.55 0.68
CA GLU A 33 4.66 6.68 1.80
C GLU A 33 4.17 7.45 3.03
N GLU A 34 4.85 8.56 3.37
CA GLU A 34 4.44 9.46 4.46
C GLU A 34 3.05 10.05 4.20
N LEU A 35 2.79 10.53 2.98
CA LEU A 35 1.51 11.16 2.62
C LEU A 35 0.36 10.14 2.58
N TYR A 36 0.58 8.94 2.03
CA TYR A 36 -0.44 7.89 2.08
C TYR A 36 -0.74 7.46 3.51
N THR A 37 0.28 7.37 4.37
CA THR A 37 0.10 7.05 5.79
C THR A 37 -0.70 8.14 6.49
N GLN A 38 -0.38 9.41 6.25
CA GLN A 38 -1.13 10.55 6.78
C GLN A 38 -2.61 10.51 6.37
N LEU A 39 -2.88 10.21 5.09
CA LEU A 39 -4.25 10.08 4.58
C LEU A 39 -5.01 8.94 5.27
N ILE A 40 -4.40 7.75 5.36
CA ILE A 40 -4.99 6.58 6.02
C ILE A 40 -5.31 6.88 7.49
N GLU A 41 -4.41 7.55 8.20
CA GLU A 41 -4.64 7.96 9.59
C GLU A 41 -5.77 8.98 9.73
N SER A 42 -5.86 9.95 8.82
CA SER A 42 -6.97 10.92 8.80
C SER A 42 -8.29 10.19 8.60
N CYS A 43 -8.35 9.33 7.58
CA CYS A 43 -9.54 8.55 7.24
C CYS A 43 -10.01 7.64 8.37
N THR A 44 -9.08 6.96 9.05
CA THR A 44 -9.41 6.04 10.14
C THR A 44 -9.92 6.77 11.39
N LYS A 45 -9.44 7.99 11.64
CA LYS A 45 -9.90 8.84 12.76
C LYS A 45 -11.25 9.48 12.48
N SER A 46 -11.45 10.02 11.27
CA SER A 46 -12.63 10.82 10.91
C SER A 46 -13.80 9.97 10.42
N ARG A 47 -13.56 8.75 9.90
CA ARG A 47 -14.56 7.86 9.26
C ARG A 47 -15.28 8.43 8.03
N ASP A 48 -14.81 9.56 7.51
CA ASP A 48 -15.47 10.31 6.42
C ASP A 48 -14.74 10.19 5.06
N CYS A 49 -13.95 9.13 4.86
CA CYS A 49 -13.29 8.90 3.57
C CYS A 49 -14.12 8.07 2.61
N SER A 50 -14.03 8.42 1.33
CA SER A 50 -14.40 7.54 0.23
C SER A 50 -13.66 6.21 0.37
N ALA A 51 -14.40 5.10 0.41
CA ALA A 51 -13.83 3.76 0.42
C ALA A 51 -12.93 3.52 -0.80
N HIS A 52 -13.23 4.17 -1.93
CA HIS A 52 -12.40 4.08 -3.12
C HIS A 52 -11.02 4.74 -2.91
N ASP A 53 -11.00 5.98 -2.42
CA ASP A 53 -9.75 6.73 -2.22
C ASP A 53 -8.88 6.10 -1.12
N LEU A 54 -9.51 5.61 -0.05
CA LEU A 54 -8.81 4.89 1.00
C LEU A 54 -8.19 3.59 0.47
N ALA A 55 -8.90 2.83 -0.37
CA ALA A 55 -8.35 1.63 -1.00
C ALA A 55 -7.19 1.95 -1.96
N ILE A 56 -7.27 3.05 -2.72
CA ILE A 56 -6.16 3.54 -3.56
C ILE A 56 -4.94 3.87 -2.70
N ALA A 57 -5.13 4.57 -1.58
CA ALA A 57 -4.04 4.97 -0.70
C ALA A 57 -3.30 3.74 -0.13
N TYR A 58 -4.05 2.74 0.37
CA TYR A 58 -3.46 1.47 0.80
C TYR A 58 -2.71 0.77 -0.33
N ASN A 59 -3.29 0.68 -1.53
CA ASN A 59 -2.62 0.05 -2.68
C ASN A 59 -1.30 0.74 -3.02
N ASN A 60 -1.29 2.07 -3.10
CA ASN A 60 -0.12 2.81 -3.54
C ASN A 60 0.97 2.83 -2.46
N ARG A 61 0.60 2.86 -1.17
CA ARG A 61 1.55 2.64 -0.07
C ARG A 61 2.16 1.23 -0.14
N GLY A 62 1.34 0.21 -0.40
CA GLY A 62 1.82 -1.15 -0.64
C GLY A 62 2.77 -1.23 -1.84
N GLN A 63 2.50 -0.49 -2.91
CA GLN A 63 3.39 -0.40 -4.07
C GLN A 63 4.74 0.23 -3.74
N VAL A 64 4.76 1.29 -2.92
CA VAL A 64 6.02 1.87 -2.42
C VAL A 64 6.83 0.83 -1.64
N LYS A 65 6.20 0.12 -0.70
CA LYS A 65 6.85 -0.93 0.10
C LYS A 65 7.35 -2.09 -0.77
N TYR A 66 6.57 -2.49 -1.76
CA TYR A 66 6.98 -3.48 -2.75
C TYR A 66 8.24 -3.04 -3.53
N LEU A 67 8.32 -1.77 -3.92
CA LEU A 67 9.52 -1.23 -4.59
C LEU A 67 10.75 -1.20 -3.67
N ARG A 68 10.55 -1.16 -2.34
CA ARG A 68 11.58 -1.30 -1.32
C ARG A 68 11.87 -2.77 -0.93
N VAL A 69 11.18 -3.73 -1.54
CA VAL A 69 11.30 -5.19 -1.28
C VAL A 69 10.69 -5.62 0.07
N ASP A 70 9.88 -4.76 0.70
CA ASP A 70 9.15 -5.08 1.94
C ASP A 70 7.86 -5.84 1.62
N PHE A 71 8.02 -7.08 1.14
CA PHE A 71 6.92 -7.84 0.55
C PHE A 71 5.77 -8.14 1.51
N TYR A 72 6.05 -8.45 2.78
CA TYR A 72 5.01 -8.75 3.76
C TYR A 72 4.19 -7.49 4.09
N GLU A 73 4.85 -6.37 4.37
CA GLU A 73 4.14 -5.12 4.65
C GLU A 73 3.34 -4.63 3.44
N ALA A 74 3.86 -4.82 2.22
CA ALA A 74 3.12 -4.54 1.00
C ALA A 74 1.88 -5.44 0.87
N MET A 75 1.99 -6.72 1.22
CA MET A 75 0.85 -7.65 1.22
C MET A 75 -0.24 -7.25 2.22
N ASP A 76 0.13 -6.73 3.39
CA ASP A 76 -0.82 -6.24 4.38
C ASP A 76 -1.60 -5.03 3.88
N ASP A 77 -0.90 -4.09 3.24
CA ASP A 77 -1.50 -2.92 2.61
C ASP A 77 -2.47 -3.31 1.48
N TYR A 78 -2.05 -4.22 0.60
CA TYR A 78 -2.95 -4.71 -0.45
C TYR A 78 -4.15 -5.49 0.11
N THR A 79 -3.98 -6.24 1.19
CA THR A 79 -5.08 -6.96 1.85
C THR A 79 -6.09 -5.97 2.41
N SER A 80 -5.62 -4.89 3.02
CA SER A 80 -6.47 -3.81 3.53
C SER A 80 -7.26 -3.14 2.41
N ALA A 81 -6.61 -2.83 1.27
CA ALA A 81 -7.28 -2.26 0.10
C ALA A 81 -8.43 -3.14 -0.43
N ILE A 82 -8.22 -4.48 -0.48
CA ILE A 82 -9.23 -5.45 -0.92
C ILE A 82 -10.43 -5.51 0.05
N GLN A 83 -10.15 -5.44 1.36
CA GLN A 83 -11.21 -5.45 2.37
C GLN A 83 -12.07 -4.19 2.33
N ILE A 84 -11.47 -3.04 2.01
CA ILE A 84 -12.16 -1.75 1.92
C ILE A 84 -12.98 -1.66 0.63
N ASN A 85 -12.39 -2.03 -0.50
CA ASN A 85 -13.06 -2.00 -1.79
C ASN A 85 -12.75 -3.29 -2.56
N SER A 86 -13.68 -4.25 -2.48
CA SER A 86 -13.55 -5.54 -3.17
C SER A 86 -13.67 -5.45 -4.69
N GLN A 87 -14.18 -4.34 -5.23
CA GLN A 87 -14.25 -4.09 -6.68
C GLN A 87 -12.96 -3.46 -7.21
N PHE A 88 -12.05 -3.00 -6.34
CA PHE A 88 -10.75 -2.52 -6.74
C PHE A 88 -9.80 -3.70 -6.91
N GLU A 89 -9.61 -4.13 -8.16
CA GLU A 89 -8.89 -5.36 -8.50
C GLU A 89 -7.36 -5.24 -8.53
N VAL A 90 -6.83 -4.01 -8.66
CA VAL A 90 -5.38 -3.73 -8.74
C VAL A 90 -4.57 -4.33 -7.57
N PRO A 91 -5.01 -4.24 -6.30
CA PRO A 91 -4.30 -4.84 -5.18
C PRO A 91 -4.27 -6.38 -5.24
N LEU A 92 -5.28 -7.05 -5.85
CA LEU A 92 -5.25 -8.50 -6.05
C LEU A 92 -4.11 -8.90 -6.99
N TYR A 93 -3.98 -8.16 -8.10
CA TYR A 93 -2.88 -8.35 -9.04
C TYR A 93 -1.52 -8.13 -8.35
N ASN A 94 -1.38 -7.06 -7.58
CA ASN A 94 -0.13 -6.75 -6.87
C ASN A 94 0.25 -7.82 -5.82
N ARG A 95 -0.72 -8.36 -5.08
CA ARG A 95 -0.49 -9.52 -4.18
C ARG A 95 -0.06 -10.76 -4.95
N GLY A 96 -0.67 -11.01 -6.11
CA GLY A 96 -0.26 -12.10 -7.01
C GLY A 96 1.19 -11.97 -7.45
N LEU A 97 1.62 -10.75 -7.79
CA LEU A 97 3.00 -10.46 -8.16
C LEU A 97 3.99 -10.72 -7.03
N ILE A 98 3.64 -10.35 -5.79
CA ILE A 98 4.47 -10.68 -4.62
C ILE A 98 4.54 -12.19 -4.42
N ARG A 99 3.40 -12.90 -4.44
CA ARG A 99 3.39 -14.37 -4.29
C ARG A 99 4.23 -15.06 -5.35
N TYR A 100 4.19 -14.57 -6.58
CA TYR A 100 5.03 -15.06 -7.66
C TYR A 100 6.52 -14.85 -7.38
N ARG A 101 6.91 -13.68 -6.86
CA ARG A 101 8.30 -13.40 -6.47
C ARG A 101 8.74 -14.28 -5.31
N LEU A 102 7.95 -14.38 -4.24
CA LEU A 102 8.24 -15.26 -3.10
C LEU A 102 8.21 -16.74 -3.50
N GLY A 103 7.38 -17.14 -4.47
CA GLY A 103 7.40 -18.48 -5.04
C GLY A 103 8.64 -18.77 -5.90
N ARG A 104 9.39 -17.75 -6.34
CA ARG A 104 10.66 -17.87 -7.08
C ARG A 104 11.90 -17.83 -6.17
N TYR A 105 11.74 -17.35 -4.93
CA TYR A 105 12.78 -17.31 -3.90
C TYR A 105 12.28 -18.08 -2.69
N ARG A 106 12.73 -19.33 -2.51
CA ARG A 106 12.31 -20.14 -1.35
C ARG A 106 12.66 -19.36 -0.07
N VAL A 107 11.66 -18.92 0.66
CA VAL A 107 11.85 -18.28 1.96
C VAL A 107 12.08 -19.41 2.96
N GLU A 108 13.33 -19.60 3.38
CA GLU A 108 13.59 -20.43 4.56
C GLU A 108 13.41 -19.56 5.81
N PRO A 109 12.58 -19.99 6.78
CA PRO A 109 12.46 -19.27 8.04
C PRO A 109 13.77 -19.41 8.81
N LEU A 110 14.63 -18.38 8.74
CA LEU A 110 15.70 -18.18 9.70
C LEU A 110 15.04 -17.84 11.03
N HIS A 111 15.16 -18.75 11.98
CA HIS A 111 14.66 -18.56 13.32
C HIS A 111 15.31 -17.31 13.92
N GLY A 112 14.52 -16.26 14.12
CA GLY A 112 14.78 -15.26 15.15
C GLY A 112 15.10 -13.84 14.71
N GLU A 113 15.53 -13.57 13.47
CA GLU A 113 15.86 -12.19 13.06
C GLU A 113 15.46 -11.91 11.60
N MET A 114 14.83 -10.75 11.38
CA MET A 114 14.40 -10.21 10.09
C MET A 114 15.56 -9.87 9.15
N CYS A 115 16.39 -10.86 8.81
CA CYS A 115 17.40 -10.77 7.77
C CYS A 115 17.14 -11.89 6.75
N GLU A 116 16.29 -11.62 5.77
CA GLU A 116 15.96 -12.57 4.71
C GLU A 116 16.96 -12.45 3.56
N LYS A 117 17.68 -13.55 3.30
CA LYS A 117 18.55 -13.70 2.13
C LYS A 117 17.76 -14.37 1.01
N PHE A 118 17.45 -13.62 -0.05
CA PHE A 118 16.79 -14.15 -1.24
C PHE A 118 17.75 -15.09 -2.00
N LEU A 119 17.55 -16.41 -1.87
CA LEU A 119 18.24 -17.40 -2.69
C LEU A 119 17.36 -17.75 -3.90
N PRO A 120 17.87 -17.62 -5.15
CA PRO A 120 17.11 -18.05 -6.31
C PRO A 120 16.81 -19.54 -6.20
N LEU A 121 15.58 -19.95 -6.52
CA LEU A 121 15.28 -21.37 -6.71
C LEU A 121 16.21 -21.90 -7.81
N ASN A 122 17.09 -22.84 -7.44
CA ASN A 122 17.89 -23.58 -8.39
C ASN A 122 16.95 -24.20 -9.44
N THR A 123 16.94 -23.66 -10.65
CA THR A 123 16.40 -24.34 -11.82
C THR A 123 17.38 -25.46 -12.18
N ALA A 124 17.32 -26.56 -11.44
CA ALA A 124 17.95 -27.80 -11.89
C ALA A 124 17.11 -28.32 -13.07
N GLY A 125 17.80 -28.54 -14.20
CA GLY A 125 17.21 -28.94 -15.48
C GLY A 125 16.73 -30.38 -15.54
#